data_AF-A0A7K4F2L0-F1
#
_entry.id   AF-A0A7K4F2L0-F1
#
_cell.length_a   1.000
_cell.length_b   1.000
_cell.length_c   1.000
_cell.angle_alpha   90.00
_cell.angle_beta   90.00
_cell.angle_gamma   90.00
#
_symmetry.space_group_name_H-M   'P 1'
#
loop_
_entity.id
_entity.type
_entity.pdbx_description
1 polymer ?
#
loop_
_entity_poly.entity_id
_entity_poly.type
_entity_poly.pdbx_seq_one_letter_code
_entity_poly.pdbx_strand_id
1 'polypeptide(L)' 'TQISITKLDVLFSDCAGKTSFGELSDDAKSFIKNIETELNTPVTIIGTGPAVNDVIDRRN' A
#
# COMPACT_ATOMS: atom_id res chain seq x y z
N THR A 1 3.11 -0.59 17.01
CA THR A 1 4.06 -0.48 15.88
C THR A 1 3.28 -0.43 14.59
N GLN A 2 3.77 0.25 13.56
CA GLN A 2 3.13 0.38 12.25
C GLN A 2 4.15 0.17 11.14
N ILE A 3 3.71 -0.32 9.98
CA ILE A 3 4.55 -0.50 8.79
C ILE A 3 4.16 0.52 7.72
N SER A 4 5.18 1.06 7.05
CA SER A 4 5.04 1.88 5.85
C SER A 4 5.67 1.14 4.67
N ILE A 5 4.94 1.02 3.56
CA ILE A 5 5.42 0.43 2.32
C ILE A 5 5.53 1.55 1.27
N THR A 6 6.57 1.52 0.46
CA THR A 6 6.75 2.46 -0.65
C THR A 6 7.01 1.71 -1.95
N LYS A 7 6.88 2.41 -3.08
CA LYS A 7 7.10 1.85 -4.43
C LYS A 7 6.14 0.70 -4.76
N LEU A 8 4.91 0.75 -4.26
CA LEU A 8 3.91 -0.26 -4.63
C LEU A 8 3.64 -0.24 -6.14
N ASP A 9 3.70 0.93 -6.76
CA ASP A 9 3.60 1.17 -8.20
C ASP A 9 4.70 0.50 -9.03
N VAL A 10 5.88 0.26 -8.45
CA VAL A 10 6.97 -0.43 -9.16
C VAL A 10 6.69 -1.94 -9.24
N LEU A 11 6.06 -2.50 -8.21
CA LEU A 11 5.68 -3.91 -8.17
C LEU A 11 4.34 -4.16 -8.89
N PHE A 12 3.41 -3.21 -8.75
CA PHE A 12 2.05 -3.25 -9.29
C PHE A 12 1.79 -1.93 -10.03
N SER A 13 2.13 -1.89 -11.31
CA SER A 13 2.06 -0.67 -12.13
C SER A 13 0.65 -0.09 -12.26
N ASP A 14 -0.38 -0.91 -12.07
CA ASP A 14 -1.79 -0.53 -12.05
C ASP A 14 -2.21 0.22 -10.77
N CYS A 15 -1.39 0.15 -9.72
CA CYS A 15 -1.60 0.87 -8.47
C CYS A 15 -1.01 2.29 -8.48
N ALA A 16 -0.37 2.71 -9.58
CA ALA A 16 0.25 4.02 -9.69
C ALA A 16 -0.76 5.17 -9.47
N GLY A 17 -0.44 6.08 -8.55
CA GLY A 17 -1.24 7.28 -8.23
C GLY A 17 -2.56 7.00 -7.51
N LYS A 18 -2.80 5.76 -7.05
CA LYS A 18 -3.99 5.43 -6.26
C LYS A 18 -3.89 6.00 -4.85
N THR A 19 -4.98 6.59 -4.35
CA THR A 19 -5.01 7.25 -3.03
C THR A 19 -5.98 6.59 -2.05
N SER A 20 -6.77 5.61 -2.50
CA SER A 20 -7.60 4.78 -1.64
C SER A 20 -7.25 3.30 -1.76
N PHE A 21 -7.27 2.59 -0.62
CA PHE A 21 -7.01 1.14 -0.56
C PHE A 21 -8.02 0.33 -1.40
N GLY A 22 -9.25 0.83 -1.55
CA GLY A 22 -10.29 0.18 -2.35
C GLY A 22 -9.95 0.11 -3.84
N GLU A 23 -9.16 1.06 -4.35
CA GLU A 23 -8.80 1.18 -5.76
C GLU A 23 -7.60 0.32 -6.17
N LEU A 24 -6.89 -0.26 -5.20
CA LEU A 24 -5.79 -1.19 -5.45
C LEU A 24 -6.33 -2.48 -6.08
N SER A 25 -5.53 -3.12 -6.92
CA SER A 25 -5.82 -4.45 -7.43
C SER A 25 -5.84 -5.50 -6.31
N ASP A 26 -6.50 -6.62 -6.59
CA ASP A 26 -6.61 -7.73 -5.65
C ASP A 26 -5.24 -8.34 -5.32
N ASP A 27 -4.31 -8.33 -6.28
CA ASP A 27 -2.93 -8.79 -6.08
C ASP A 27 -2.17 -7.88 -5.11
N ALA A 28 -2.26 -6.56 -5.30
CA ALA A 28 -1.62 -5.59 -4.40
C ALA A 28 -2.21 -5.67 -2.98
N LYS A 29 -3.53 -5.83 -2.85
CA LYS A 29 -4.19 -6.06 -1.55
C LYS A 29 -3.74 -7.36 -0.89
N SER A 30 -3.63 -8.44 -1.66
CA SER A 30 -3.15 -9.74 -1.18
C SER A 30 -1.69 -9.65 -0.70
N PHE A 31 -0.84 -8.94 -1.44
CA PHE A 31 0.54 -8.70 -1.06
C PHE A 31 0.66 -7.96 0.27
N ILE A 32 -0.10 -6.87 0.45
CA ILE A 32 -0.13 -6.11 1.71
C ILE A 32 -0.61 -7.00 2.86
N LYS A 33 -1.68 -7.78 2.66
CA LYS A 33 -2.24 -8.67 3.68
C LYS A 33 -1.26 -9.78 4.10
N ASN A 34 -0.48 -10.31 3.17
CA ASN A 34 0.56 -11.29 3.48
C ASN A 34 1.63 -10.69 4.40
N ILE A 35 2.10 -9.47 4.11
CA ILE A 35 3.07 -8.76 4.95
C ILE A 35 2.50 -8.52 6.36
N GLU A 36 1.26 -8.05 6.45
CA GLU A 36 0.58 -7.84 7.73
C GLU A 36 0.49 -9.14 8.55
N THR A 37 0.26 -10.27 7.89
CA THR A 37 0.16 -11.60 8.50
C THR A 37 1.51 -12.11 8.98
N GLU A 38 2.55 -12.05 8.13
CA GLU A 38 3.89 -12.53 8.46
C GLU A 38 4.56 -11.73 9.58
N LEU A 39 4.33 -10.42 9.61
CA LEU A 39 4.94 -9.51 10.59
C LEU A 39 4.02 -9.21 11.77
N ASN A 40 2.79 -9.73 11.77
CA ASN A 40 1.76 -9.49 12.77
C ASN A 40 1.61 -7.99 13.13
N THR A 41 1.71 -7.12 12.12
CA THR A 41 1.77 -5.66 12.28
C THR A 41 1.03 -4.99 11.11
N PRO A 42 0.14 -4.01 11.35
CA PRO A 42 -0.64 -3.38 10.29
C PRO A 42 0.22 -2.48 9.37
N VAL A 43 -0.12 -2.49 8.08
CA VAL A 43 0.44 -1.57 7.08
C VAL A 43 -0.48 -0.35 6.98
N THR A 44 0.01 0.78 7.49
CA THR A 44 -0.83 1.98 7.63
C THR A 44 -0.56 3.04 6.57
N ILE A 45 0.65 3.08 6.01
CA ILE A 45 1.05 4.03 4.95
C ILE A 45 1.54 3.24 3.74
N ILE A 46 1.01 3.57 2.56
CA ILE A 46 1.35 2.89 1.31
C ILE A 46 1.64 3.94 0.25
N GLY A 47 2.89 4.04 -0.19
CA GLY A 47 3.30 4.88 -1.30
C GLY A 47 3.03 4.20 -2.63
N THR A 48 2.22 4.84 -3.47
CA THR A 48 1.73 4.38 -4.77
C THR A 48 2.32 5.20 -5.93
N GLY A 49 3.38 5.97 -5.69
CA GLY A 49 4.02 6.74 -6.74
C GLY A 49 5.05 7.74 -6.22
N PRO A 50 5.65 8.53 -7.13
CA PRO A 50 6.68 9.50 -6.79
C PRO A 50 6.12 10.82 -6.25
N ALA A 51 4.85 11.14 -6.44
CA ALA A 51 4.28 12.39 -5.96
C ALA A 51 3.94 12.33 -4.47
N VAL A 52 3.95 13.49 -3.80
CA VAL A 52 3.62 13.60 -2.37
C VAL A 52 2.21 13.09 -2.05
N ASN A 53 1.29 13.23 -3.01
CA ASN A 53 -0.09 12.77 -2.86
C ASN A 53 -0.30 11.32 -3.31
N ASP A 54 0.71 10.65 -3.85
CA ASP A 54 0.64 9.23 -4.25
C ASP A 54 0.86 8.36 -3.01
N VAL A 55 0.00 8.56 -2.01
CA VAL A 55 0.04 7.88 -0.71
C VAL A 55 -1.37 7.53 -0.29
N ILE A 56 -1.54 6.30 0.18
CA ILE A 56 -2.73 5.82 0.88
C ILE A 56 -2.43 5.84 2.37
N ASP A 57 -3.25 6.58 3.12
CA ASP A 57 -3.20 6.64 4.58
C ASP A 57 -4.39 5.89 5.20
N ARG A 58 -4.10 4.81 5.94
CA ARG A 58 -5.06 3.90 6.59
C ARG A 58 -5.07 4.05 8.11
N ARG A 59 -4.57 5.17 8.66
CA ARG A 59 -4.45 5.37 10.12
C ARG A 59 -5.77 5.74 10.82
N ASN A 60 -6.84 6.00 10.07
CA ASN A 60 -8.15 6.38 10.58
C ASN A 60 -9.22 5.33 10.29
#